data_AF-A0A966FBG6-F1
#
_entry.id   AF-A0A966FBG6-F1
#
_cell.length_a   1.000
_cell.length_b   1.000
_cell.length_c   1.000
_cell.angle_alpha   90.00
_cell.angle_beta   90.00
_cell.angle_gamma   90.00
#
_symmetry.space_group_name_H-M   'P 1'
#
loop_
_entity.id
_entity.type
_entity.pdbx_description
1 polymer ?
#
loop_
_entity_poly.entity_id
_entity_poly.type
_entity_poly.pdbx_seq_one_letter_code
_entity_poly.pdbx_strand_id
1 'polypeptide(L)'
;MDEHLQTVLEDLALQEQRPMEDVHADLISSALAHRHRSNILWDHWRSLSPREQDVTALTCQVCTNPQIAARLHISVETVKMHMRNTLVKFQLYSKSELRLISHNWGLGTLMDTLIEPKTGGWILLAGACSMNSTMLTAIAHLGERGAVRVLDGGNRFNAYTVARAAHGRPDILERITVSRAFTCYQMLSLLESTPAIPAPFVVLDLLNTFYDESVQAGERKRLLQACISHLHRLGQAAGGVVSIRPPAVPSQAALEMLDLLQSSAVDTFFVQMAAPAPEPMRLF
;
A
#
# COMPACT_ATOMS: atom_id res chain seq x y z
N MET A 1 19.40 22.00 0.88
CA MET A 1 19.35 20.60 0.42
C MET A 1 19.85 19.75 1.58
N ASP A 2 19.27 18.58 1.84
CA ASP A 2 19.70 17.70 2.93
C ASP A 2 21.18 17.31 2.73
N GLU A 3 22.01 17.44 3.76
CA GLU A 3 23.46 17.21 3.69
C GLU A 3 23.77 15.76 3.28
N HIS A 4 22.91 14.83 3.72
CA HIS A 4 22.96 13.42 3.32
C HIS A 4 22.64 13.20 1.84
N LEU A 5 21.64 13.91 1.30
CA LEU A 5 21.26 13.83 -0.11
C LEU A 5 22.38 14.35 -1.02
N GLN A 6 23.09 15.38 -0.55
CA GLN A 6 24.23 15.94 -1.28
C GLN A 6 25.38 14.93 -1.38
N THR A 7 25.74 14.26 -0.29
CA THR A 7 26.76 13.20 -0.30
C THR A 7 26.38 12.03 -1.22
N VAL A 8 25.12 11.59 -1.18
CA VAL A 8 24.63 10.51 -2.06
C VAL A 8 24.71 10.90 -3.54
N LEU A 9 24.38 12.15 -3.88
CA LEU A 9 24.48 12.66 -5.25
C LEU A 9 25.94 12.79 -5.71
N GLU A 10 26.85 13.19 -4.82
CA GLU A 10 28.29 13.27 -5.11
C GLU A 10 28.86 11.88 -5.41
N ASP A 11 28.54 10.88 -4.58
CA ASP A 11 28.98 9.49 -4.79
C ASP A 11 28.44 8.91 -6.11
N LEU A 12 27.16 9.15 -6.42
CA LEU A 12 26.54 8.73 -7.68
C LEU A 12 27.18 9.40 -8.90
N ALA A 13 27.44 10.71 -8.83
CA ALA A 13 28.10 11.45 -9.88
C ALA A 13 29.53 10.95 -10.14
N LEU A 14 30.25 10.62 -9.06
CA LEU A 14 31.61 10.09 -9.11
C LEU A 14 31.63 8.67 -9.69
N GLN A 15 30.64 7.84 -9.35
CA GLN A 15 30.48 6.48 -9.87
C GLN A 15 30.09 6.47 -11.37
N GLU A 16 29.25 7.42 -11.80
CA GLU A 16 28.83 7.55 -13.20
C GLU A 16 29.82 8.34 -14.08
N GLN A 17 30.88 8.93 -13.49
CA GLN A 17 31.81 9.84 -14.16
C GLN A 17 31.11 11.02 -14.86
N ARG A 18 30.08 11.56 -14.21
CA ARG A 18 29.25 12.63 -14.75
C ARG A 18 29.25 13.83 -13.81
N PRO A 19 29.06 15.06 -14.33
CA PRO A 19 28.85 16.22 -13.47
C PRO A 19 27.64 15.98 -12.54
N MET A 20 27.78 16.36 -11.28
CA MET A 20 26.72 16.23 -10.28
C MET A 20 25.41 16.92 -10.72
N GLU A 21 25.53 18.07 -11.37
CA GLU A 21 24.38 18.81 -11.91
C GLU A 21 23.60 18.01 -12.96
N ASP A 22 24.30 17.26 -13.82
CA ASP A 22 23.68 16.44 -14.87
C ASP A 22 22.98 15.22 -14.27
N VAL A 23 23.60 14.55 -13.30
CA VAL A 23 22.99 13.41 -12.58
C VAL A 23 21.77 13.88 -11.78
N HIS A 24 21.87 15.03 -11.12
CA HIS A 24 20.76 15.62 -10.40
C HIS A 24 19.60 16.01 -11.33
N ALA A 25 19.89 16.66 -12.46
CA ALA A 25 18.88 17.04 -13.46
C ALA A 25 18.21 15.80 -14.08
N ASP A 26 18.96 14.73 -14.36
CA ASP A 26 18.41 13.47 -14.86
C ASP A 26 17.57 12.75 -13.82
N LEU A 27 17.99 12.71 -12.55
CA LEU A 27 17.21 12.12 -11.46
C LEU A 27 15.90 12.88 -11.25
N ILE A 28 15.94 14.22 -11.28
CA ILE A 28 14.73 15.06 -11.22
C ILE A 28 13.85 14.80 -12.46
N SER A 29 14.42 14.79 -13.66
CA SER A 29 13.67 14.57 -14.89
C SER A 29 13.03 13.18 -14.93
N SER A 30 13.76 12.16 -14.48
CA SER A 30 13.28 10.79 -14.32
C SER A 30 12.18 10.69 -13.26
N ALA A 31 12.34 11.35 -12.11
CA ALA A 31 11.33 11.41 -11.06
C ALA A 31 10.05 12.14 -11.50
N LEU A 32 10.18 13.26 -12.22
CA LEU A 32 9.06 14.01 -12.81
C LEU A 32 8.37 13.21 -13.92
N ALA A 33 9.13 12.55 -14.80
CA ALA A 33 8.58 11.67 -15.84
C ALA A 33 7.88 10.45 -15.22
N HIS A 34 8.42 9.88 -14.15
CA HIS A 34 7.80 8.81 -13.38
C HIS A 34 6.48 9.27 -12.74
N ARG A 35 6.46 10.47 -12.12
CA ARG A 35 5.27 11.08 -11.53
C ARG A 35 4.20 11.40 -12.57
N HIS A 36 4.59 11.95 -13.72
CA HIS A 36 3.68 12.27 -14.82
C HIS A 36 3.08 11.01 -15.45
N ARG A 37 3.90 9.98 -15.70
CA ARG A 37 3.45 8.68 -16.21
C ARG A 37 2.49 7.99 -15.23
N SER A 38 2.78 8.09 -13.93
CA SER A 38 1.89 7.59 -12.87
C SER A 38 0.55 8.33 -12.90
N ASN A 39 0.54 9.65 -13.03
CA ASN A 39 -0.70 10.44 -13.12
C ASN A 39 -1.56 10.05 -14.34
N ILE A 40 -0.97 9.89 -15.52
CA ILE A 40 -1.69 9.48 -16.74
C ILE A 40 -2.35 8.11 -16.56
N LEU A 41 -1.63 7.16 -15.98
CA LEU A 41 -2.17 5.82 -15.77
C LEU A 41 -3.24 5.80 -14.67
N TRP A 42 -3.12 6.67 -13.65
CA TRP A 42 -4.16 6.91 -12.66
C TRP A 42 -5.43 7.50 -13.27
N ASP A 43 -5.29 8.43 -14.23
CA ASP A 43 -6.42 8.99 -14.96
C ASP A 43 -7.11 7.94 -15.84
N HIS A 44 -6.34 7.09 -16.53
CA HIS A 44 -6.89 5.95 -17.26
C HIS A 44 -7.60 4.95 -16.34
N TRP A 45 -7.05 4.65 -15.16
CA TRP A 45 -7.70 3.79 -14.15
C TRP A 45 -9.01 4.38 -13.63
N ARG A 46 -9.05 5.69 -13.38
CA ARG A 46 -10.26 6.42 -12.99
C ARG A 46 -11.33 6.42 -14.08
N SER A 47 -10.93 6.34 -15.35
CA SER A 47 -11.87 6.24 -16.48
C SER A 47 -12.52 4.85 -16.62
N LEU A 48 -11.98 3.82 -15.96
CA LEU A 48 -12.56 2.48 -15.95
C LEU A 48 -13.83 2.43 -15.10
N SER A 49 -14.82 1.68 -15.56
CA SER A 49 -15.97 1.31 -14.73
C SER A 49 -15.53 0.33 -13.61
N PRO A 50 -16.31 0.18 -12.52
CA PRO A 50 -15.96 -0.74 -11.44
C PRO A 50 -15.66 -2.17 -11.92
N ARG A 51 -16.44 -2.68 -12.88
CA ARG A 51 -16.22 -4.03 -13.44
C ARG A 51 -14.99 -4.13 -14.34
N GLU A 52 -14.64 -3.05 -15.03
CA GLU A 52 -13.39 -2.98 -15.78
C GLU A 52 -12.18 -2.91 -14.84
N GLN A 53 -12.28 -2.18 -13.73
CA GLN A 53 -11.24 -2.13 -12.69
C GLN A 53 -10.98 -3.52 -12.09
N ASP A 54 -12.02 -4.27 -11.73
CA ASP A 54 -11.90 -5.63 -11.19
C ASP A 54 -11.17 -6.57 -12.17
N VAL A 55 -11.57 -6.55 -13.44
CA VAL A 55 -10.97 -7.35 -14.51
C VAL A 55 -9.51 -6.93 -14.77
N THR A 56 -9.23 -5.63 -14.72
CA THR A 56 -7.88 -5.06 -14.89
C THR A 56 -6.97 -5.46 -13.74
N ALA A 57 -7.42 -5.29 -12.48
CA ALA A 57 -6.67 -5.68 -11.29
C ALA A 57 -6.27 -7.16 -11.31
N LEU A 58 -7.23 -8.05 -11.59
CA LEU A 58 -6.95 -9.49 -11.65
C LEU A 58 -6.04 -9.85 -12.83
N THR A 59 -6.10 -9.09 -13.92
CA THR A 59 -5.18 -9.25 -15.06
C THR A 59 -3.75 -8.86 -14.70
N CYS A 60 -3.57 -7.77 -13.95
CA CYS A 60 -2.27 -7.37 -13.39
C CYS A 60 -1.71 -8.42 -12.42
N GLN A 61 -2.57 -9.18 -11.73
CA GLN A 61 -2.19 -10.33 -10.89
C GLN A 61 -1.94 -11.63 -11.67
N VAL A 62 -1.72 -11.56 -13.00
CA VAL A 62 -1.41 -12.70 -13.87
C VAL A 62 -2.56 -13.71 -13.98
N CYS A 63 -3.81 -13.33 -13.69
CA CYS A 63 -4.95 -14.23 -13.83
C CYS A 63 -5.37 -14.43 -15.29
N THR A 64 -5.76 -15.67 -15.64
CA THR A 64 -6.36 -16.00 -16.94
C THR A 64 -7.83 -15.60 -16.98
N ASN A 65 -8.40 -15.41 -18.18
CA ASN A 65 -9.81 -15.00 -18.29
C ASN A 65 -10.79 -15.98 -17.61
N PRO A 66 -10.59 -17.32 -17.67
CA PRO A 66 -11.38 -18.26 -16.88
C PRO A 66 -11.25 -18.07 -15.36
N GLN A 67 -10.05 -17.79 -14.85
CA GLN A 67 -9.83 -17.53 -13.42
C GLN A 67 -10.50 -16.23 -12.97
N ILE A 68 -10.45 -15.19 -13.82
CA ILE A 68 -11.13 -13.91 -13.57
C ILE A 68 -12.65 -14.12 -13.52
N ALA A 69 -13.20 -14.84 -14.51
CA ALA A 69 -14.62 -15.17 -14.59
C ALA A 69 -15.10 -15.90 -13.33
N ALA A 70 -14.34 -16.90 -12.88
CA ALA A 70 -14.63 -17.64 -11.65
C ALA A 70 -14.60 -16.75 -10.39
N ARG A 71 -13.62 -15.84 -10.27
CA ARG A 71 -13.49 -14.94 -9.11
C ARG A 71 -14.53 -13.84 -9.05
N LEU A 72 -14.97 -13.35 -10.20
CA LEU A 72 -15.93 -12.25 -10.29
C LEU A 72 -17.38 -12.73 -10.46
N HIS A 73 -17.61 -14.05 -10.52
CA HIS A 73 -18.91 -14.67 -10.78
C HIS A 73 -19.58 -14.13 -12.05
N ILE A 74 -18.81 -14.01 -13.14
CA ILE A 74 -19.28 -13.54 -14.46
C ILE A 74 -18.82 -14.50 -15.56
N SER A 75 -19.39 -14.37 -16.76
CA SER A 75 -18.98 -15.20 -17.90
C SER A 75 -17.60 -14.82 -18.44
N VAL A 76 -16.90 -15.77 -19.07
CA VAL A 76 -15.62 -15.51 -19.75
C VAL A 76 -15.79 -14.47 -20.88
N GLU A 77 -16.95 -14.45 -21.55
CA GLU A 77 -17.26 -13.45 -22.58
C GLU A 77 -17.41 -12.04 -21.97
N THR A 78 -18.00 -11.94 -20.78
CA THR A 78 -18.07 -10.68 -20.02
C THR A 78 -16.67 -10.19 -19.63
N VAL A 79 -15.77 -11.09 -19.23
CA VAL A 79 -14.36 -10.74 -18.98
C VAL A 79 -13.68 -10.23 -20.25
N LYS A 80 -13.87 -10.90 -21.41
CA LYS A 80 -13.30 -10.45 -22.70
C LYS A 80 -13.82 -9.07 -23.10
N MET A 81 -15.11 -8.80 -22.87
CA MET A 81 -15.71 -7.50 -23.12
C MET A 81 -15.08 -6.40 -22.25
N HIS A 82 -15.03 -6.59 -20.93
CA HIS A 82 -14.38 -5.62 -20.02
C HIS A 82 -12.89 -5.45 -20.31
N MET A 83 -12.19 -6.52 -20.70
CA MET A 83 -10.80 -6.47 -21.13
C MET A 83 -10.64 -5.61 -22.38
N ARG A 84 -11.49 -5.76 -23.40
CA ARG A 84 -11.45 -4.93 -24.60
C ARG A 84 -11.64 -3.45 -24.27
N ASN A 85 -12.64 -3.13 -23.44
CA ASN A 85 -12.88 -1.74 -23.02
C ASN A 85 -11.70 -1.16 -22.23
N THR A 86 -11.10 -1.97 -21.37
CA THR A 86 -9.90 -1.59 -20.61
C THR A 86 -8.75 -1.26 -21.56
N LEU A 87 -8.46 -2.13 -22.53
CA LEU A 87 -7.40 -1.91 -23.50
C LEU A 87 -7.62 -0.64 -24.32
N VAL A 88 -8.86 -0.36 -24.73
CA VAL A 88 -9.20 0.90 -25.44
C VAL A 88 -8.95 2.12 -24.54
N LYS A 89 -9.42 2.11 -23.29
CA LYS A 89 -9.25 3.23 -22.35
C LYS A 89 -7.79 3.47 -21.95
N PHE A 90 -6.97 2.42 -21.94
CA PHE A 90 -5.54 2.49 -21.68
C PHE A 90 -4.70 2.73 -22.95
N GLN A 91 -5.34 2.77 -24.13
CA GLN A 91 -4.70 2.88 -25.44
C GLN A 91 -3.67 1.76 -25.69
N LEU A 92 -4.02 0.52 -25.32
CA LEU A 92 -3.18 -0.67 -25.45
C LEU A 92 -3.76 -1.65 -26.46
N TYR A 93 -2.89 -2.42 -27.08
CA TYR A 93 -3.25 -3.37 -28.12
C TYR A 93 -3.41 -4.79 -27.59
N SER A 94 -2.82 -5.09 -26.42
CA SER A 94 -2.83 -6.45 -25.90
C SER A 94 -2.94 -6.56 -24.38
N LYS A 95 -3.53 -7.67 -23.91
CA LYS A 95 -3.50 -8.06 -22.49
C LYS A 95 -2.07 -8.19 -21.95
N SER A 96 -1.11 -8.52 -22.82
CA SER A 96 0.30 -8.59 -22.47
C SER A 96 0.90 -7.21 -22.24
N GLU A 97 0.56 -6.20 -23.04
CA GLU A 97 0.91 -4.80 -22.79
C GLU A 97 0.28 -4.27 -21.51
N LEU A 98 -0.98 -4.61 -21.23
CA LEU A 98 -1.60 -4.23 -19.95
C LEU A 98 -0.87 -4.83 -18.75
N ARG A 99 -0.38 -6.07 -18.88
CA ARG A 99 0.50 -6.70 -17.89
C ARG A 99 1.89 -6.06 -17.85
N LEU A 100 2.49 -5.72 -18.99
CA LEU A 100 3.82 -5.10 -19.05
C LEU A 100 3.79 -3.69 -18.45
N ILE A 101 2.75 -2.92 -18.78
CA ILE A 101 2.50 -1.64 -18.16
C ILE A 101 2.17 -1.86 -16.70
N SER A 102 1.45 -2.89 -16.24
CA SER A 102 1.31 -3.11 -14.79
C SER A 102 2.65 -3.32 -14.06
N HIS A 103 3.69 -3.83 -14.75
CA HIS A 103 5.06 -3.92 -14.23
C HIS A 103 5.80 -2.57 -14.28
N ASN A 104 5.61 -1.75 -15.33
CA ASN A 104 6.17 -0.39 -15.47
C ASN A 104 5.37 0.73 -14.76
N TRP A 105 4.13 0.42 -14.37
CA TRP A 105 3.16 1.22 -13.62
C TRP A 105 3.37 1.04 -12.13
N GLY A 106 4.28 0.16 -11.72
CA GLY A 106 4.66 0.09 -10.34
C GLY A 106 3.54 -0.30 -9.38
N LEU A 107 2.50 -1.03 -9.77
CA LEU A 107 1.67 -1.64 -8.72
C LEU A 107 2.50 -2.57 -7.81
N GLY A 108 3.66 -3.05 -8.27
CA GLY A 108 4.79 -3.48 -7.44
C GLY A 108 5.79 -2.35 -7.10
N THR A 109 6.35 -1.66 -8.09
CA THR A 109 7.46 -0.69 -7.94
C THR A 109 7.11 0.74 -7.45
N LEU A 110 5.91 1.28 -7.74
CA LEU A 110 5.31 2.45 -7.07
C LEU A 110 4.96 2.07 -5.63
N MET A 111 4.60 0.82 -5.33
CA MET A 111 4.41 0.38 -3.95
C MET A 111 5.74 0.22 -3.22
N ASP A 112 6.81 -0.22 -3.88
CA ASP A 112 8.16 -0.20 -3.30
C ASP A 112 8.64 1.23 -3.00
N THR A 113 8.25 2.24 -3.80
CA THR A 113 8.56 3.67 -3.55
C THR A 113 7.53 4.42 -2.68
N LEU A 114 6.26 3.99 -2.62
CA LEU A 114 5.23 4.55 -1.71
C LEU A 114 5.30 3.97 -0.29
N ILE A 115 5.77 2.72 -0.17
CA ILE A 115 5.91 1.99 1.11
C ILE A 115 7.34 2.15 1.64
N GLU A 116 8.25 2.76 0.88
CA GLU A 116 9.60 3.04 1.33
C GLU A 116 9.55 3.90 2.61
N PRO A 117 9.90 3.32 3.77
CA PRO A 117 9.75 3.99 5.03
C PRO A 117 10.78 5.11 5.08
N LYS A 118 10.34 6.35 4.98
CA LYS A 118 11.23 7.50 5.13
C LYS A 118 11.59 7.67 6.60
N THR A 119 12.88 7.66 6.89
CA THR A 119 13.38 8.00 8.23
C THR A 119 12.85 9.38 8.63
N GLY A 120 12.38 9.52 9.87
CA GLY A 120 11.83 10.78 10.38
C GLY A 120 10.29 10.82 10.47
N GLY A 121 9.59 9.77 10.05
CA GLY A 121 8.15 9.66 10.29
C GLY A 121 7.50 8.41 9.72
N TRP A 122 6.19 8.45 9.48
CA TRP A 122 5.45 7.30 8.97
C TRP A 122 4.38 7.74 7.99
N ILE A 123 4.04 6.84 7.07
CA ILE A 123 3.09 7.06 5.98
C ILE A 123 1.79 6.32 6.29
N LEU A 124 0.65 6.96 6.03
CA LEU A 124 -0.68 6.35 6.14
C LEU A 124 -1.16 5.85 4.78
N LEU A 125 -1.54 4.58 4.71
CA LEU A 125 -2.18 3.96 3.56
C LEU A 125 -3.62 3.59 3.89
N ALA A 126 -4.58 4.30 3.31
CA ALA A 126 -5.99 4.02 3.49
C ALA A 126 -6.57 3.33 2.25
N GLY A 127 -7.12 2.12 2.37
CA GLY A 127 -7.80 1.48 1.24
C GLY A 127 -8.39 0.10 1.49
N ALA A 128 -8.85 -0.52 0.40
CA ALA A 128 -9.67 -1.73 0.45
C ALA A 128 -8.88 -3.00 0.82
N CYS A 129 -9.61 -4.03 1.24
CA CYS A 129 -9.11 -5.38 1.58
C CYS A 129 -8.19 -6.00 0.50
N SER A 130 -8.40 -5.67 -0.78
CA SER A 130 -7.64 -6.12 -1.95
C SER A 130 -6.17 -5.68 -1.94
N MET A 131 -5.85 -4.58 -1.25
CA MET A 131 -4.47 -4.07 -1.11
C MET A 131 -3.58 -4.96 -0.26
N ASN A 132 -4.16 -5.87 0.53
CA ASN A 132 -3.38 -6.69 1.43
C ASN A 132 -2.34 -7.53 0.68
N SER A 133 -2.68 -8.03 -0.51
CA SER A 133 -1.72 -8.79 -1.33
C SER A 133 -0.49 -7.97 -1.70
N THR A 134 -0.68 -6.69 -2.01
CA THR A 134 0.39 -5.75 -2.33
C THR A 134 1.22 -5.40 -1.10
N MET A 135 0.58 -5.12 0.04
CA MET A 135 1.28 -4.88 1.32
C MET A 135 2.19 -6.05 1.72
N LEU A 136 1.69 -7.28 1.59
CA LEU A 136 2.49 -8.48 1.89
C LEU A 136 3.65 -8.68 0.93
N THR A 137 3.48 -8.28 -0.33
CA THR A 137 4.55 -8.31 -1.32
C THR A 137 5.62 -7.27 -0.97
N ALA A 138 5.23 -6.05 -0.60
CA ALA A 138 6.17 -5.01 -0.17
C ALA A 138 6.94 -5.39 1.11
N ILE A 139 6.28 -6.06 2.08
CA ILE A 139 6.96 -6.59 3.27
C ILE A 139 8.10 -7.55 2.89
N ALA A 140 7.91 -8.40 1.88
CA ALA A 140 8.96 -9.30 1.41
C ALA A 140 10.16 -8.52 0.83
N HIS A 141 9.90 -7.49 0.00
CA HIS A 141 10.93 -6.62 -0.57
C HIS A 141 11.67 -5.81 0.50
N LEU A 142 10.98 -5.35 1.55
CA LEU A 142 11.65 -4.73 2.69
C LEU A 142 12.55 -5.74 3.42
N GLY A 143 12.12 -7.01 3.53
CA GLY A 143 12.90 -8.11 4.10
C GLY A 143 14.18 -8.44 3.31
N GLU A 144 14.16 -8.25 1.99
CA GLU A 144 15.35 -8.37 1.14
C GLU A 144 16.43 -7.35 1.53
N ARG A 145 16.00 -6.13 1.88
CA ARG A 145 16.87 -5.01 2.24
C ARG A 145 17.36 -5.06 3.69
N GLY A 146 16.60 -5.69 4.59
CA GLY A 146 16.98 -5.77 6.00
C GLY A 146 15.88 -6.29 6.93
N ALA A 147 16.05 -6.11 8.23
CA ALA A 147 15.06 -6.51 9.22
C ALA A 147 13.79 -5.66 9.12
N VAL A 148 12.62 -6.29 9.22
CA VAL A 148 11.31 -5.64 9.14
C VAL A 148 10.42 -6.12 10.28
N ARG A 149 9.65 -5.20 10.85
CA ARG A 149 8.72 -5.49 11.94
C ARG A 149 7.29 -5.29 11.49
N VAL A 150 6.50 -6.36 11.50
CA VAL A 150 5.10 -6.33 11.11
C VAL A 150 4.22 -6.40 12.36
N LEU A 151 3.32 -5.43 12.48
CA LEU A 151 2.39 -5.28 13.59
C LEU A 151 0.98 -5.43 13.02
N ASP A 152 0.33 -6.57 13.22
CA ASP A 152 -0.89 -6.94 12.49
C ASP A 152 -2.14 -6.84 13.39
N GLY A 153 -2.95 -5.80 13.15
CA GLY A 153 -4.20 -5.52 13.86
C GLY A 153 -5.46 -6.08 13.18
N GLY A 154 -5.37 -6.43 11.89
CA GLY A 154 -6.49 -6.97 11.12
C GLY A 154 -6.40 -8.45 10.83
N ASN A 155 -5.44 -9.16 11.43
CA ASN A 155 -5.09 -10.54 11.07
C ASN A 155 -4.90 -10.71 9.55
N ARG A 156 -4.17 -9.77 8.95
CA ARG A 156 -3.96 -9.63 7.51
C ARG A 156 -2.64 -10.22 7.05
N PHE A 157 -1.70 -10.46 7.96
CA PHE A 157 -0.43 -11.08 7.61
C PHE A 157 -0.61 -12.53 7.15
N ASN A 158 -0.08 -12.86 5.97
CA ASN A 158 -0.07 -14.22 5.43
C ASN A 158 1.34 -14.64 5.02
N ALA A 159 1.94 -15.52 5.82
CA ALA A 159 3.31 -16.00 5.63
C ALA A 159 3.53 -16.67 4.26
N TYR A 160 2.53 -17.37 3.71
CA TYR A 160 2.64 -18.01 2.40
C TYR A 160 2.76 -16.99 1.27
N THR A 161 1.97 -15.91 1.31
CA THR A 161 2.07 -14.83 0.32
C THR A 161 3.43 -14.14 0.38
N VAL A 162 3.93 -13.87 1.58
CA VAL A 162 5.25 -13.26 1.80
C VAL A 162 6.36 -14.21 1.35
N ALA A 163 6.31 -15.49 1.71
CA ALA A 163 7.29 -16.49 1.29
C ALA A 163 7.33 -16.64 -0.24
N ARG A 164 6.16 -16.61 -0.90
CA ARG A 164 6.09 -16.64 -2.36
C ARG A 164 6.69 -15.39 -3.00
N ALA A 165 6.45 -14.21 -2.42
CA ALA A 165 7.06 -12.96 -2.88
C ALA A 165 8.58 -12.96 -2.66
N ALA A 166 9.05 -13.54 -1.56
CA ALA A 166 10.45 -13.78 -1.25
C ALA A 166 11.07 -14.96 -2.05
N HIS A 167 10.38 -15.47 -3.08
CA HIS A 167 10.84 -16.60 -3.90
C HIS A 167 11.25 -17.86 -3.09
N GLY A 168 10.61 -18.09 -1.94
CA GLY A 168 10.89 -19.22 -1.05
C GLY A 168 12.20 -19.11 -0.26
N ARG A 169 12.85 -17.93 -0.23
CA ARG A 169 14.10 -17.70 0.48
C ARG A 169 13.88 -17.60 2.01
N PRO A 170 14.45 -18.52 2.81
CA PRO A 170 14.27 -18.50 4.26
C PRO A 170 15.02 -17.33 4.94
N ASP A 171 16.15 -16.89 4.37
CA ASP A 171 16.93 -15.75 4.87
C ASP A 171 16.14 -14.44 4.92
N ILE A 172 15.22 -14.25 3.96
CA ILE A 172 14.33 -13.09 3.92
C ILE A 172 13.26 -13.21 5.01
N LEU A 173 12.70 -14.41 5.20
CA LEU A 173 11.65 -14.65 6.19
C LEU A 173 12.16 -14.49 7.62
N GLU A 174 13.39 -14.92 7.91
CA GLU A 174 14.03 -14.77 9.22
C GLU A 174 14.24 -13.29 9.62
N ARG A 175 14.27 -12.39 8.64
CA ARG A 175 14.38 -10.94 8.86
C ARG A 175 13.04 -10.27 9.15
N ILE A 176 11.92 -10.95 8.91
CA ILE A 176 10.57 -10.41 9.07
C ILE A 176 9.99 -10.93 10.39
N THR A 177 9.88 -10.06 11.38
CA THR A 177 9.22 -10.37 12.65
C THR A 177 7.76 -9.95 12.59
N VAL A 178 6.86 -10.75 13.17
CA VAL A 178 5.42 -10.50 13.12
C VAL A 178 4.83 -10.63 14.52
N SER A 179 4.10 -9.60 14.94
CA SER A 179 3.31 -9.58 16.18
C SER A 179 1.88 -9.21 15.86
N ARG A 180 0.91 -9.82 16.54
CA ARG A 180 -0.53 -9.60 16.29
C ARG A 180 -1.23 -8.99 17.51
N ALA A 181 -2.20 -8.15 17.23
CA ALA A 181 -3.14 -7.62 18.20
C ALA A 181 -4.57 -7.78 17.69
N PHE A 182 -5.50 -8.11 18.58
CA PHE A 182 -6.92 -8.30 18.25
C PHE A 182 -7.81 -7.21 18.86
N THR A 183 -7.29 -6.41 19.80
CA THR A 183 -8.01 -5.33 20.47
C THR A 183 -7.17 -4.05 20.51
N CYS A 184 -7.82 -2.90 20.66
CA CYS A 184 -7.13 -1.60 20.75
C CYS A 184 -6.12 -1.55 21.92
N TYR A 185 -6.42 -2.21 23.04
CA TYR A 185 -5.49 -2.35 24.17
C TYR A 185 -4.26 -3.18 23.82
N GLN A 186 -4.45 -4.30 23.11
CA GLN A 186 -3.34 -5.13 22.66
C GLN A 186 -2.49 -4.40 21.61
N MET A 187 -3.13 -3.63 20.71
CA MET A 187 -2.42 -2.83 19.71
C MET A 187 -1.53 -1.78 20.39
N LEU A 188 -2.06 -1.10 21.41
CA LEU A 188 -1.27 -0.16 22.21
C LEU A 188 -0.08 -0.87 22.89
N SER A 189 -0.34 -1.98 23.59
CA SER A 189 0.71 -2.75 24.30
C SER A 189 1.82 -3.23 23.35
N LEU A 190 1.43 -3.62 22.14
CA LEU A 190 2.32 -4.09 21.08
C LEU A 190 3.16 -2.95 20.51
N LEU A 191 2.57 -1.77 20.26
CA LEU A 191 3.30 -0.58 19.83
C LEU A 191 4.24 -0.06 20.93
N GLU A 192 3.82 -0.10 22.19
CA GLU A 192 4.61 0.31 23.35
C GLU A 192 5.85 -0.57 23.53
N SER A 193 5.66 -1.90 23.54
CA SER A 193 6.74 -2.88 23.73
C SER A 193 7.67 -3.03 22.53
N THR A 194 7.29 -2.52 21.35
CA THR A 194 8.15 -2.55 20.16
C THR A 194 9.33 -1.57 20.34
N PRO A 195 10.59 -2.05 20.34
CA PRO A 195 11.75 -1.20 20.61
C PRO A 195 12.01 -0.21 19.47
N ALA A 196 12.49 1.01 19.71
CA ALA A 196 12.81 1.94 18.62
C ALA A 196 14.21 1.65 18.04
N ILE A 197 14.30 0.64 17.18
CA ILE A 197 15.53 0.25 16.46
C ILE A 197 15.51 0.76 15.01
N PRO A 198 16.68 0.89 14.33
CA PRO A 198 16.79 1.35 12.95
C PRO A 198 16.37 0.26 11.94
N ALA A 199 15.18 -0.28 12.12
CA ALA A 199 14.54 -1.26 11.24
C ALA A 199 13.12 -0.80 10.94
N PRO A 200 12.66 -0.76 9.68
CA PRO A 200 11.32 -0.28 9.36
C PRO A 200 10.21 -1.10 10.03
N PHE A 201 9.08 -0.45 10.28
CA PHE A 201 7.88 -1.11 10.76
C PHE A 201 6.72 -0.98 9.77
N VAL A 202 5.85 -2.00 9.74
CA VAL A 202 4.61 -2.01 8.95
C VAL A 202 3.46 -2.39 9.86
N VAL A 203 2.48 -1.50 10.04
CA VAL A 203 1.24 -1.80 10.74
C VAL A 203 0.16 -2.21 9.74
N LEU A 204 -0.37 -3.41 9.90
CA LEU A 204 -1.46 -3.93 9.06
C LEU A 204 -2.82 -3.68 9.71
N ASP A 205 -3.63 -2.87 9.03
CA ASP A 205 -5.04 -2.60 9.35
C ASP A 205 -5.25 -2.08 10.80
N LEU A 206 -4.56 -1.00 11.17
CA LEU A 206 -4.51 -0.49 12.55
C LEU A 206 -5.91 -0.24 13.12
N LEU A 207 -6.78 0.46 12.39
CA LEU A 207 -8.10 0.83 12.91
C LEU A 207 -9.05 -0.37 13.07
N ASN A 208 -8.74 -1.54 12.49
CA ASN A 208 -9.54 -2.74 12.70
C ASN A 208 -9.66 -3.09 14.19
N THR A 209 -8.61 -2.87 14.99
CA THR A 209 -8.64 -3.11 16.45
C THR A 209 -9.44 -2.06 17.23
N PHE A 210 -9.83 -0.96 16.58
CA PHE A 210 -10.54 0.17 17.19
C PHE A 210 -12.03 0.21 16.82
N TYR A 211 -12.52 -0.68 15.96
CA TYR A 211 -13.93 -0.70 15.57
C TYR A 211 -14.84 -1.45 16.55
N ASP A 212 -14.29 -2.11 17.57
CA ASP A 212 -15.08 -2.72 18.63
C ASP A 212 -15.86 -1.65 19.43
N GLU A 213 -17.19 -1.68 19.29
CA GLU A 213 -18.10 -0.73 19.94
C GLU A 213 -18.36 -1.07 21.41
N SER A 214 -17.91 -2.22 21.91
CA SER A 214 -17.92 -2.51 23.35
C SER A 214 -17.01 -1.57 24.14
N VAL A 215 -16.03 -0.95 23.48
CA VAL A 215 -15.15 0.07 24.06
C VAL A 215 -15.70 1.47 23.78
N GLN A 216 -15.84 2.27 24.84
CA GLN A 216 -16.34 3.63 24.75
C GLN A 216 -15.51 4.49 23.78
N ALA A 217 -16.18 5.34 23.00
CA ALA A 217 -15.54 6.16 21.97
C ALA A 217 -14.40 7.05 22.53
N GLY A 218 -14.60 7.64 23.72
CA GLY A 218 -13.58 8.46 24.38
C GLY A 218 -12.32 7.65 24.74
N GLU A 219 -12.49 6.42 25.21
CA GLU A 219 -11.36 5.53 25.52
C GLU A 219 -10.64 5.08 24.25
N ARG A 220 -11.38 4.70 23.19
CA ARG A 220 -10.78 4.38 21.88
C ARG A 220 -9.93 5.52 21.33
N LYS A 221 -10.42 6.76 21.43
CA LYS A 221 -9.70 7.96 21.02
C LYS A 221 -8.42 8.18 21.85
N ARG A 222 -8.50 8.04 23.19
CA ARG A 222 -7.35 8.13 24.09
C ARG A 222 -6.27 7.10 23.75
N LEU A 223 -6.68 5.85 23.54
CA LEU A 223 -5.77 4.76 23.15
C LEU A 223 -5.13 5.00 21.78
N LEU A 224 -5.88 5.54 20.82
CA LEU A 224 -5.35 5.85 19.49
C LEU A 224 -4.31 6.98 19.55
N GLN A 225 -4.53 8.02 20.35
CA GLN A 225 -3.54 9.08 20.58
C GLN A 225 -2.24 8.52 21.19
N ALA A 226 -2.34 7.58 22.14
CA ALA A 226 -1.18 6.89 22.68
C ALA A 226 -0.47 6.04 21.62
N CYS A 227 -1.23 5.33 20.77
CA CYS A 227 -0.66 4.58 19.64
C CYS A 227 0.09 5.50 18.67
N ILE A 228 -0.47 6.66 18.32
CA ILE A 228 0.17 7.67 17.45
C ILE A 228 1.49 8.15 18.04
N SER A 229 1.54 8.38 19.35
CA SER A 229 2.78 8.77 20.04
C SER A 229 3.87 7.70 19.87
N HIS A 230 3.51 6.43 19.92
CA HIS A 230 4.44 5.33 19.63
C HIS A 230 4.76 5.18 18.14
N LEU A 231 3.83 5.44 17.23
CA LEU A 231 4.10 5.47 15.79
C LEU A 231 5.12 6.55 15.44
N HIS A 232 5.03 7.74 16.05
CA HIS A 232 6.06 8.78 15.92
C HIS A 232 7.40 8.29 16.46
N ARG A 233 7.42 7.73 17.68
CA ARG A 233 8.64 7.17 18.29
C ARG A 233 9.32 6.14 17.38
N LEU A 234 8.55 5.25 16.76
CA LEU A 234 9.09 4.23 15.84
C LEU A 234 9.50 4.83 14.49
N GLY A 235 8.72 5.77 13.96
CA GLY A 235 8.97 6.43 12.67
C GLY A 235 10.24 7.27 12.66
N GLN A 236 10.57 7.91 13.80
CA GLN A 236 11.83 8.63 13.95
C GLN A 236 13.06 7.72 13.85
N ALA A 237 12.94 6.44 14.23
CA ALA A 237 14.09 5.52 14.24
C ALA A 237 14.42 4.95 12.85
N ALA A 238 13.40 4.64 12.02
CA ALA A 238 13.61 3.90 10.78
C ALA A 238 12.57 4.15 9.68
N GLY A 239 11.61 5.03 9.94
CA GLY A 239 10.42 5.12 9.12
C GLY A 239 9.42 3.99 9.36
N GLY A 240 8.17 4.19 8.97
CA GLY A 240 7.21 3.09 8.90
C GLY A 240 5.99 3.37 8.04
N VAL A 241 5.21 2.34 7.85
CA VAL A 241 3.97 2.40 7.07
C VAL A 241 2.83 1.87 7.91
N VAL A 242 1.75 2.65 7.99
CA VAL A 242 0.53 2.28 8.71
C VAL A 242 -0.56 2.13 7.68
N SER A 243 -1.12 0.93 7.58
CA SER A 243 -2.30 0.70 6.75
C SER A 243 -3.56 0.70 7.60
N ILE A 244 -4.64 1.20 7.00
CA ILE A 244 -5.99 1.15 7.56
C ILE A 244 -6.98 0.76 6.48
N ARG A 245 -8.04 0.07 6.91
CA ARG A 245 -9.25 -0.05 6.11
C ARG A 245 -10.30 0.93 6.66
N PRO A 246 -10.82 1.85 5.84
CA PRO A 246 -11.99 2.63 6.22
C PRO A 246 -13.15 1.69 6.61
N PRO A 247 -13.95 2.05 7.63
CA PRO A 247 -15.09 1.23 8.03
C PRO A 247 -16.10 1.16 6.88
N ALA A 248 -16.77 0.01 6.72
CA ALA A 248 -17.78 -0.17 5.67
C ALA A 248 -18.97 0.79 5.83
N VAL A 249 -19.29 1.16 7.09
CA VAL A 249 -20.24 2.21 7.44
C VAL A 249 -19.51 3.18 8.37
N PRO A 250 -19.26 4.44 7.94
CA PRO A 250 -18.54 5.40 8.77
C PRO A 250 -19.42 5.92 9.90
N SER A 251 -19.02 5.65 11.15
CA SER A 251 -19.54 6.33 12.33
C SER A 251 -18.76 7.61 12.60
N GLN A 252 -19.36 8.56 13.31
CA GLN A 252 -18.68 9.82 13.71
C GLN A 252 -17.34 9.53 14.42
N ALA A 253 -17.34 8.57 15.35
CA ALA A 253 -16.14 8.16 16.06
C ALA A 253 -15.07 7.56 15.14
N ALA A 254 -15.46 6.79 14.12
CA ALA A 254 -14.53 6.23 13.17
C ALA A 254 -13.91 7.27 12.23
N LEU A 255 -14.69 8.30 11.85
CA LEU A 255 -14.19 9.45 11.09
C LEU A 255 -13.21 10.28 11.91
N GLU A 256 -13.52 10.57 13.18
CA GLU A 256 -12.60 11.30 14.07
C GLU A 256 -11.26 10.57 14.25
N MET A 257 -11.29 9.24 14.38
CA MET A 257 -10.07 8.42 14.47
C MET A 257 -9.25 8.44 13.17
N LEU A 258 -9.94 8.44 12.03
CA LEU A 258 -9.32 8.56 10.72
C LEU A 258 -8.63 9.92 10.56
N ASP A 259 -9.32 11.01 10.88
CA ASP A 259 -8.78 12.37 10.80
C ASP A 259 -7.57 12.55 11.72
N LEU A 260 -7.61 11.95 12.91
CA LEU A 260 -6.50 11.96 13.85
C LEU A 260 -5.26 11.27 13.27
N LEU A 261 -5.42 10.13 12.59
CA LEU A 261 -4.30 9.43 11.93
C LEU A 261 -3.76 10.23 10.74
N GLN A 262 -4.64 10.80 9.91
CA GLN A 262 -4.25 11.57 8.73
C GLN A 262 -3.44 12.81 9.09
N SER A 263 -3.87 13.54 10.12
CA SER A 263 -3.17 14.73 10.63
C SER A 263 -1.82 14.43 11.30
N SER A 264 -1.59 13.16 11.67
CA SER A 264 -0.37 12.72 12.35
C SER A 264 0.66 12.04 11.43
N ALA A 265 0.24 11.58 10.24
CA ALA A 265 1.13 10.96 9.27
C ALA A 265 1.94 12.02 8.49
N VAL A 266 3.13 11.65 8.02
CA VAL A 266 3.94 12.52 7.15
C VAL A 266 3.28 12.71 5.79
N ASP A 267 2.76 11.61 5.24
CA ASP A 267 2.00 11.59 3.99
C ASP A 267 0.84 10.61 4.16
N THR A 268 -0.27 10.91 3.48
CA THR A 268 -1.44 10.02 3.41
C THR A 268 -1.76 9.69 1.96
N PHE A 269 -1.91 8.40 1.68
CA PHE A 269 -2.35 7.90 0.38
C PHE A 269 -3.68 7.16 0.52
N PHE A 270 -4.69 7.62 -0.23
CA PHE A 270 -5.95 6.92 -0.37
C PHE A 270 -5.94 6.09 -1.63
N VAL A 271 -6.03 4.78 -1.45
CA VAL A 271 -6.12 3.81 -2.53
C VAL A 271 -7.58 3.37 -2.63
N GLN A 272 -8.35 4.15 -3.39
CA GLN A 272 -9.76 3.84 -3.66
C GLN A 272 -9.90 2.77 -4.77
N MET A 273 -10.76 1.78 -4.51
CA MET A 273 -11.49 1.04 -5.55
C MET A 273 -12.93 1.56 -5.59
N ALA A 274 -13.53 1.61 -6.78
CA ALA A 274 -14.84 2.21 -7.01
C ALA A 274 -15.97 1.61 -6.15
N ALA A 275 -16.98 2.44 -5.83
CA ALA A 275 -18.19 2.04 -5.12
C ALA A 275 -18.95 0.92 -5.87
N PRO A 276 -19.68 0.03 -5.17
CA PRO A 276 -20.63 -0.87 -5.82
C PRO A 276 -21.66 -0.05 -6.60
N ALA A 277 -21.95 -0.46 -7.83
CA ALA A 277 -23.01 0.17 -8.63
C ALA A 277 -24.34 0.09 -7.86
N PRO A 278 -25.18 1.15 -7.88
CA PRO A 278 -26.52 1.08 -7.31
C PRO A 278 -27.28 -0.08 -7.94
N GLU A 279 -27.94 -0.91 -7.12
CA GLU A 279 -28.81 -1.97 -7.62
C GLU A 279 -29.84 -1.35 -8.57
N PRO A 280 -30.07 -1.95 -9.76
CA PRO A 280 -31.08 -1.43 -10.66
C PRO A 280 -32.44 -1.52 -9.96
N MET A 281 -33.11 -0.37 -9.78
CA MET A 281 -34.50 -0.32 -9.32
C MET A 281 -35.32 -1.28 -10.17
N ARG A 282 -35.81 -2.37 -9.57
CA ARG A 282 -36.86 -3.19 -10.16
C ARG A 282 -38.13 -2.35 -10.13
N LEU A 283 -38.47 -1.75 -11.27
CA LEU A 283 -39.82 -1.27 -11.52
C LEU A 283 -40.74 -2.50 -11.58
N PHE A 284 -41.69 -2.56 -10.66
CA PHE A 284 -42.85 -3.46 -10.71
C PHE A 284 -43.78 -3.03 -11.84
#